data_AF-A0A6G3X3E6-F1
#
_entry.id   AF-A0A6G3X3E6-F1
#
_cell.length_a   1.000
_cell.length_b   1.000
_cell.length_c   1.000
_cell.angle_alpha   90.00
_cell.angle_beta   90.00
_cell.angle_gamma   90.00
#
_symmetry.space_group_name_H-M   'P 1'
#
loop_
_entity.id
_entity.type
_entity.pdbx_description
1 polymer ?
#
loop_
_entity_poly.entity_id
_entity_poly.type
_entity_poly.pdbx_seq_one_letter_code
_entity_poly.pdbx_strand_id
1 'polypeptide(L)'
;PRLRLRYAVSVSVERTLHQDLAFGLRQLVDIALRALSTSVNDPTTAVQCLDRIVQFLAAVAHLPLGTVYHRDRAGRVRLVQEGPGWDDLVDLAFEEIRWCLAGGPQVSRRLMAGLDDLLLIVPEDRRKPLARHRELLVQTMERGVPVAADRAFALLPDRQGIG
;
A
#
# COMPACT_ATOMS: atom_id res chain seq x y z
N PRO A 1 35.35 14.04 -14.32
CA PRO A 1 34.32 13.15 -13.70
C PRO A 1 33.06 13.88 -13.22
N ARG A 2 33.19 14.93 -12.39
CA ARG A 2 32.05 15.69 -11.82
C ARG A 2 31.11 16.33 -12.87
N LEU A 3 31.65 16.84 -13.98
CA LEU A 3 30.87 17.48 -15.05
C LEU A 3 30.01 16.50 -15.87
N ARG A 4 30.40 15.22 -15.99
CA ARG A 4 29.64 14.23 -16.76
C ARG A 4 28.43 13.66 -16.00
N LEU A 5 28.48 13.64 -14.67
CA LEU A 5 27.36 13.19 -13.82
C LEU A 5 26.16 14.15 -13.91
N ARG A 6 26.39 15.46 -14.05
CA ARG A 6 25.32 16.47 -14.16
C ARG A 6 24.42 16.30 -15.39
N TYR A 7 24.91 15.67 -16.46
CA TYR A 7 24.12 15.37 -17.66
C TYR A 7 23.51 13.97 -17.65
N ALA A 8 23.83 13.14 -16.66
CA ALA A 8 23.33 11.79 -16.50
C ALA A 8 22.28 11.67 -15.37
N VAL A 9 22.06 12.75 -14.62
CA VAL A 9 21.09 12.83 -13.52
C VAL A 9 20.15 14.00 -13.82
N SER A 10 18.86 13.70 -13.95
CA SER A 10 17.82 14.73 -13.97
C SER A 10 17.36 14.98 -12.54
N VAL A 11 17.43 16.23 -12.09
CA VAL A 11 16.86 16.66 -10.81
C VAL A 11 15.62 17.50 -11.14
N SER A 12 14.45 16.99 -10.77
CA SER A 12 13.17 17.66 -10.98
C SER A 12 12.66 18.26 -9.67
N VAL A 13 11.76 19.24 -9.77
CA VAL A 13 11.20 19.96 -8.60
C VAL A 13 10.25 19.08 -7.79
N GLU A 14 9.63 18.09 -8.44
CA GLU A 14 8.65 17.18 -7.84
C GLU A 14 9.00 15.72 -8.11
N ARG A 15 8.54 14.82 -7.24
CA ARG A 15 8.63 13.36 -7.47
C ARG A 15 7.70 12.99 -8.62
N THR A 16 8.18 12.16 -9.54
CA THR A 16 7.39 11.69 -10.68
C THR A 16 7.08 10.21 -10.56
N LEU A 17 5.89 9.80 -11.00
CA LEU A 17 5.42 8.40 -10.97
C LEU A 17 6.35 7.45 -11.72
N HIS A 18 7.01 7.93 -12.77
CA HIS A 18 7.97 7.15 -13.56
C HIS A 18 9.27 6.85 -12.81
N GLN A 19 9.56 7.59 -11.73
CA GLN A 19 10.80 7.50 -10.96
C GLN A 19 10.59 7.04 -9.52
N ASP A 20 9.36 7.12 -9.00
CA ASP A 20 9.03 6.76 -7.63
C ASP A 20 7.67 6.03 -7.57
N LEU A 21 7.74 4.70 -7.54
CA LEU A 21 6.57 3.83 -7.39
C LEU A 21 5.82 4.10 -6.07
N ALA A 22 6.54 4.44 -4.98
CA ALA A 22 5.90 4.78 -3.70
C ALA A 22 5.15 6.10 -3.76
N PHE A 23 5.55 7.05 -4.62
CA PHE A 23 4.80 8.29 -4.79
C PHE A 23 3.39 8.03 -5.35
N GLY A 24 3.26 7.15 -6.34
CA GLY A 24 1.94 6.79 -6.89
C GLY A 24 1.06 6.09 -5.88
N LEU A 25 1.65 5.17 -5.11
CA LEU A 25 0.95 4.53 -4.00
C LEU A 25 0.51 5.54 -2.93
N ARG A 26 1.39 6.50 -2.58
CA ARG A 26 1.07 7.56 -1.61
C ARG A 26 -0.10 8.42 -2.08
N GLN A 27 -0.16 8.77 -3.37
CA GLN A 27 -1.28 9.55 -3.91
C GLN A 27 -2.62 8.80 -3.75
N LEU A 28 -2.66 7.49 -4.01
CA LEU A 28 -3.86 6.67 -3.79
C LEU A 28 -4.27 6.64 -2.32
N VAL A 29 -3.29 6.50 -1.42
CA VAL A 29 -3.52 6.53 0.03
C VAL A 29 -4.08 7.89 0.46
N ASP A 30 -3.49 8.99 0.03
CA ASP A 30 -3.96 10.33 0.39
C ASP A 30 -5.38 10.62 -0.12
N ILE A 31 -5.77 10.08 -1.28
CA ILE A 31 -7.15 10.16 -1.78
C ILE A 31 -8.08 9.33 -0.88
N ALA A 32 -7.70 8.11 -0.53
CA ALA A 32 -8.49 7.26 0.37
C ALA A 32 -8.69 7.93 1.74
N LEU A 33 -7.63 8.52 2.31
CA LEU A 33 -7.71 9.23 3.59
C LEU A 33 -8.62 10.45 3.53
N ARG A 34 -8.57 11.23 2.43
CA ARG A 34 -9.50 12.35 2.21
C ARG A 34 -10.94 11.87 2.11
N ALA A 35 -11.20 10.78 1.39
CA ALA A 35 -12.52 10.18 1.27
C ALA A 35 -13.06 9.68 2.62
N LEU A 36 -12.21 9.10 3.46
CA LEU A 36 -12.55 8.63 4.81
C LEU A 36 -12.68 9.74 5.86
N SER A 37 -12.28 10.97 5.54
CA SER A 37 -12.35 12.08 6.50
C SER A 37 -13.80 12.34 6.92
N THR A 38 -14.00 12.83 8.16
CA THR A 38 -15.33 13.12 8.71
C THR A 38 -16.13 14.12 7.90
N SER A 39 -15.45 15.00 7.14
CA SER A 39 -16.08 16.02 6.31
C SER A 39 -16.58 15.48 4.96
N VAL A 40 -15.96 14.42 4.43
CA VAL A 40 -16.33 13.83 3.13
C VAL A 40 -17.17 12.57 3.34
N ASN A 41 -16.67 11.64 4.17
CA ASN A 41 -17.32 10.37 4.50
C ASN A 41 -17.83 9.61 3.27
N ASP A 42 -16.96 9.43 2.28
CA ASP A 42 -17.23 8.69 1.04
C ASP A 42 -16.51 7.33 1.04
N PRO A 43 -17.14 6.29 1.61
CA PRO A 43 -16.54 4.95 1.65
C PRO A 43 -16.43 4.31 0.27
N THR A 44 -17.21 4.75 -0.73
CA THR A 44 -17.16 4.18 -2.08
C THR A 44 -15.86 4.59 -2.77
N THR A 45 -15.48 5.86 -2.70
CA THR A 45 -14.19 6.34 -3.23
C THR A 45 -13.01 5.69 -2.49
N ALA A 46 -13.11 5.50 -1.17
CA ALA A 46 -12.07 4.82 -0.40
C ALA A 46 -11.91 3.35 -0.85
N VAL A 47 -13.01 2.62 -1.10
CA VAL A 47 -12.98 1.27 -1.66
C VAL A 47 -12.33 1.22 -3.03
N GLN A 48 -12.66 2.17 -3.92
CA GLN A 48 -12.04 2.23 -5.25
C GLN A 48 -10.53 2.48 -5.16
N CYS A 49 -10.09 3.31 -4.21
CA CYS A 49 -8.68 3.54 -3.97
C CYS A 49 -7.99 2.27 -3.44
N LEU A 50 -8.63 1.55 -2.51
CA LEU A 50 -8.16 0.25 -2.03
C LEU A 50 -8.03 -0.78 -3.16
N ASP A 51 -8.96 -0.83 -4.11
CA ASP A 51 -8.86 -1.70 -5.28
C ASP A 51 -7.59 -1.42 -6.08
N ARG A 52 -7.28 -0.13 -6.30
CA ARG A 52 -6.07 0.28 -7.04
C ARG A 52 -4.80 0.00 -6.26
N ILE A 53 -4.81 0.19 -4.95
CA ILE A 53 -3.70 -0.14 -4.05
C ILE A 53 -3.41 -1.65 -4.11
N VAL A 54 -4.43 -2.49 -4.01
CA VAL A 54 -4.29 -3.95 -4.10
C VAL A 54 -3.75 -4.38 -5.46
N GLN A 55 -4.29 -3.83 -6.56
CA GLN A 55 -3.79 -4.08 -7.92
C GLN A 55 -2.32 -3.68 -8.06
N PHE A 56 -1.94 -2.52 -7.52
CA PHE A 56 -0.57 -2.04 -7.52
C PHE A 56 0.36 -2.99 -6.76
N LEU A 57 0.00 -3.39 -5.53
CA LEU A 57 0.80 -4.31 -4.73
C LEU A 57 0.96 -5.67 -5.39
N ALA A 58 -0.11 -6.21 -5.97
CA ALA A 58 -0.05 -7.46 -6.74
C ALA A 58 0.92 -7.37 -7.93
N ALA A 59 0.92 -6.23 -8.64
CA ALA A 59 1.81 -6.03 -9.78
C ALA A 59 3.30 -5.93 -9.38
N VAL A 60 3.61 -5.32 -8.23
CA VAL A 60 5.00 -5.15 -7.76
C VAL A 60 5.51 -6.30 -6.88
N ALA A 61 4.63 -7.24 -6.51
CA ALA A 61 4.92 -8.37 -5.63
C ALA A 61 5.99 -9.35 -6.16
N HIS A 62 6.34 -9.30 -7.44
CA HIS A 62 7.39 -10.15 -8.02
C HIS A 62 8.61 -9.36 -8.50
N LEU A 63 8.62 -8.04 -8.34
CA LEU A 63 9.72 -7.19 -8.77
C LEU A 63 10.84 -7.15 -7.74
N PRO A 64 12.11 -7.07 -8.14
CA PRO A 64 13.19 -6.79 -7.20
C PRO A 64 13.04 -5.37 -6.64
N LEU A 65 12.61 -5.27 -5.38
CA LEU A 65 12.40 -4.01 -4.65
C LEU A 65 13.56 -3.72 -3.69
N GLY A 66 13.63 -2.50 -3.17
CA GLY A 66 14.70 -2.06 -2.28
C GLY A 66 15.90 -1.48 -3.03
N THR A 67 17.07 -1.55 -2.40
CA THR A 67 18.30 -0.93 -2.89
C THR A 67 18.78 -1.54 -4.22
N VAL A 68 18.97 -0.68 -5.23
CA VAL A 68 19.48 -1.06 -6.54
C VAL A 68 20.95 -0.64 -6.69
N TYR A 69 21.80 -1.59 -7.05
CA TYR A 69 23.23 -1.34 -7.28
C TYR A 69 23.53 -1.29 -8.78
N HIS A 70 23.87 -0.11 -9.29
CA HIS A 70 24.30 0.06 -10.68
C HIS A 70 25.81 -0.10 -10.80
N ARG A 71 26.24 -1.05 -11.64
CA ARG A 71 27.66 -1.41 -11.84
C ARG A 71 28.16 -0.93 -13.20
N ASP A 72 29.44 -0.59 -13.30
CA ASP A 72 30.10 -0.33 -14.57
C ASP A 72 30.42 -1.61 -15.35
N ARG A 73 31.00 -1.47 -16.56
CA ARG A 73 31.43 -2.60 -17.40
C ARG A 73 32.50 -3.49 -16.74
N ALA A 74 33.17 -3.02 -15.69
CA ALA A 74 34.15 -3.78 -14.91
C ALA A 74 33.55 -4.37 -13.62
N GLY A 75 32.22 -4.32 -13.44
CA GLY A 75 31.51 -4.88 -12.28
C GLY A 75 31.57 -4.04 -11.01
N ARG A 76 32.22 -2.86 -11.04
CA ARG A 76 32.34 -1.98 -9.87
C ARG A 76 31.07 -1.17 -9.68
N VAL A 77 30.53 -1.15 -8.46
CA VAL A 77 29.36 -0.32 -8.11
C VAL A 77 29.71 1.16 -8.32
N ARG A 78 28.87 1.87 -9.06
CA ARG A 78 29.03 3.31 -9.38
C ARG A 78 27.89 4.17 -8.86
N LEU A 79 26.71 3.59 -8.68
CA LEU A 79 25.54 4.25 -8.10
C LEU A 79 24.78 3.25 -7.25
N VAL A 80 24.38 3.69 -6.06
CA VAL A 80 23.43 3.00 -5.19
C VAL A 80 22.16 3.84 -5.21
N GLN A 81 21.06 3.26 -5.64
CA GLN A 81 19.74 3.88 -5.61
C GLN A 81 18.96 3.23 -4.48
N GLU A 82 18.67 4.01 -3.44
CA GLU A 82 17.77 3.57 -2.36
C GLU A 82 16.33 3.71 -2.84
N GLY A 83 15.58 2.62 -2.71
CA GLY A 83 14.16 2.55 -3.02
C GLY A 83 13.41 1.83 -1.91
N PRO A 84 12.08 2.00 -1.83
CA PRO A 84 11.28 1.31 -0.83
C PRO A 84 11.36 -0.20 -1.03
N GLY A 85 11.49 -0.93 0.08
CA GLY A 85 11.31 -2.37 0.12
C GLY A 85 9.83 -2.75 0.01
N TRP A 86 9.57 -4.05 -0.07
CA TRP A 86 8.21 -4.58 -0.07
C TRP A 86 7.44 -4.19 1.19
N ASP A 87 8.04 -4.38 2.37
CA ASP A 87 7.43 -4.07 3.66
C ASP A 87 7.06 -2.58 3.77
N ASP A 88 7.92 -1.68 3.26
CA ASP A 88 7.65 -0.24 3.24
C ASP A 88 6.42 0.10 2.39
N LEU A 89 6.27 -0.57 1.22
CA LEU A 89 5.11 -0.37 0.35
C LEU A 89 3.82 -0.89 0.98
N VAL A 90 3.88 -2.05 1.64
CA VAL A 90 2.71 -2.63 2.33
C VAL A 90 2.30 -1.73 3.50
N ASP A 91 3.26 -1.19 4.24
CA ASP A 91 2.97 -0.27 5.36
C ASP A 91 2.39 1.04 4.87
N LEU A 92 2.98 1.62 3.83
CA LEU A 92 2.45 2.81 3.18
C LEU A 92 1.00 2.59 2.69
N ALA A 93 0.70 1.42 2.12
CA ALA A 93 -0.60 1.10 1.57
C ALA A 93 -1.73 1.05 2.61
N PHE A 94 -1.46 0.49 3.79
CA PHE A 94 -2.53 0.06 4.68
C PHE A 94 -2.53 0.71 6.06
N GLU A 95 -1.39 1.15 6.57
CA GLU A 95 -1.28 1.59 7.97
C GLU A 95 -2.20 2.79 8.25
N GLU A 96 -2.04 3.90 7.51
CA GLU A 96 -2.83 5.11 7.73
C GLU A 96 -4.32 4.90 7.44
N ILE A 97 -4.65 4.14 6.37
CA ILE A 97 -6.05 3.82 6.04
C ILE A 97 -6.71 3.07 7.19
N ARG A 98 -6.02 2.08 7.77
CA ARG A 98 -6.52 1.30 8.92
C ARG A 98 -6.78 2.20 10.14
N TRP A 99 -5.93 3.19 10.40
CA TRP A 99 -6.13 4.15 11.49
C TRP A 99 -7.36 5.05 11.28
N CYS A 100 -7.70 5.36 10.03
CA CYS A 100 -8.86 6.19 9.69
C CYS A 100 -10.18 5.40 9.54
N LEU A 101 -10.17 4.08 9.73
CA LEU A 101 -11.40 3.27 9.71
C LEU A 101 -12.27 3.60 10.94
N ALA A 102 -13.21 4.52 10.78
CA ALA A 102 -14.17 4.93 11.81
C ALA A 102 -15.30 3.89 12.07
N GLY A 103 -15.02 2.59 11.91
CA GLY A 103 -16.02 1.52 12.08
C GLY A 103 -16.96 1.30 10.89
N GLY A 104 -16.69 1.93 9.74
CA GLY A 104 -17.45 1.69 8.50
C GLY A 104 -17.21 0.27 7.97
N PRO A 105 -18.26 -0.58 7.87
CA PRO A 105 -18.09 -1.98 7.48
C PRO A 105 -17.66 -2.12 6.02
N GLN A 106 -18.14 -1.28 5.11
CA GLN A 106 -17.82 -1.39 3.67
C GLN A 106 -16.29 -1.38 3.41
N VAL A 107 -15.56 -0.47 4.06
CA VAL A 107 -14.11 -0.29 3.82
C VAL A 107 -13.30 -1.37 4.54
N SER A 108 -13.66 -1.73 5.78
CA SER A 108 -12.98 -2.78 6.54
C SER A 108 -13.15 -4.16 5.88
N ARG A 109 -14.35 -4.48 5.39
CA ARG A 109 -14.64 -5.72 4.64
C ARG A 109 -13.87 -5.78 3.32
N ARG A 110 -13.78 -4.65 2.61
CA ARG A 110 -12.99 -4.57 1.37
C ARG A 110 -11.50 -4.71 1.64
N LEU A 111 -10.98 -4.06 2.68
CA LEU A 111 -9.58 -4.16 3.08
C LEU A 111 -9.21 -5.59 3.46
N MET A 112 -10.07 -6.28 4.23
CA MET A 112 -9.90 -7.69 4.57
C MET A 112 -9.83 -8.56 3.30
N ALA A 113 -10.76 -8.37 2.35
CA ALA A 113 -10.74 -9.09 1.09
C ALA A 113 -9.45 -8.82 0.28
N GLY A 114 -9.00 -7.57 0.22
CA GLY A 114 -7.76 -7.21 -0.48
C GLY A 114 -6.51 -7.87 0.13
N LEU A 115 -6.42 -7.91 1.46
CA LEU A 115 -5.33 -8.58 2.16
C LEU A 115 -5.36 -10.10 1.93
N ASP A 116 -6.54 -10.72 2.02
CA ASP A 116 -6.73 -12.15 1.74
C ASP A 116 -6.34 -12.50 0.31
N ASP A 117 -6.76 -11.69 -0.67
CA ASP A 117 -6.46 -11.93 -2.09
C ASP A 117 -4.95 -11.76 -2.37
N LEU A 118 -4.30 -10.76 -1.76
CA LEU A 118 -2.85 -10.60 -1.88
C LEU A 118 -2.09 -11.79 -1.27
N LEU A 119 -2.52 -12.29 -0.10
CA LEU A 119 -1.89 -13.45 0.54
C LEU A 119 -1.92 -14.72 -0.34
N LEU A 120 -2.90 -14.84 -1.24
CA LEU A 120 -2.99 -15.94 -2.21
C LEU A 120 -2.04 -15.77 -3.41
N ILE A 121 -1.73 -14.54 -3.79
CA ILE A 121 -1.02 -14.23 -5.04
C ILE A 121 0.48 -14.02 -4.79
N VAL A 122 0.87 -13.38 -3.69
CA VAL A 122 2.26 -12.99 -3.48
C VAL A 122 3.15 -14.20 -3.10
N PRO A 123 4.47 -14.14 -3.42
CA PRO A 123 5.46 -15.09 -2.94
C PRO A 123 5.45 -15.28 -1.42
N GLU A 124 5.82 -16.47 -0.94
CA GLU A 124 5.74 -16.81 0.49
C GLU A 124 6.56 -15.87 1.39
N ASP A 125 7.75 -15.47 0.94
CA ASP A 125 8.64 -14.52 1.62
C ASP A 125 8.04 -13.12 1.77
N ARG A 126 7.01 -12.79 0.98
CA ARG A 126 6.30 -11.49 0.99
C ARG A 126 5.00 -11.49 1.80
N ARG A 127 4.57 -12.63 2.32
CA ARG A 127 3.28 -12.75 3.03
C ARG A 127 3.30 -12.12 4.42
N LYS A 128 4.45 -12.10 5.09
CA LYS A 128 4.59 -11.64 6.48
C LYS A 128 3.99 -10.25 6.74
N PRO A 129 4.33 -9.17 6.00
CA PRO A 129 3.74 -7.86 6.25
C PRO A 129 2.22 -7.82 5.99
N LEU A 130 1.71 -8.56 4.99
CA LEU A 130 0.27 -8.64 4.72
C LEU A 130 -0.49 -9.33 5.85
N ALA A 131 0.03 -10.46 6.34
CA ALA A 131 -0.55 -11.18 7.48
C ALA A 131 -0.58 -10.29 8.73
N ARG A 132 0.48 -9.52 8.98
CA ARG A 132 0.50 -8.52 10.07
C ARG A 132 -0.61 -7.49 9.92
N HIS A 133 -0.78 -6.88 8.74
CA HIS A 133 -1.85 -5.88 8.53
C HIS A 133 -3.25 -6.48 8.67
N ARG A 134 -3.43 -7.73 8.27
CA ARG A 134 -4.68 -8.48 8.48
C ARG A 134 -5.00 -8.64 9.97
N GLU A 135 -4.02 -9.05 10.77
CA GLU A 135 -4.16 -9.14 12.23
C GLU A 135 -4.42 -7.78 12.87
N LEU A 136 -3.70 -6.74 12.45
CA LEU A 136 -3.91 -5.37 12.94
C LEU A 136 -5.31 -4.85 12.61
N LEU A 137 -5.88 -5.20 11.46
CA LEU A 137 -7.26 -4.85 11.11
C LEU A 137 -8.26 -5.53 12.05
N VAL A 138 -8.08 -6.82 12.34
CA VAL A 138 -8.91 -7.54 13.33
C VAL A 138 -8.88 -6.81 14.67
N GLN A 139 -7.68 -6.49 15.17
CA GLN A 139 -7.52 -5.77 16.43
C GLN A 139 -8.15 -4.37 16.40
N THR A 140 -8.07 -3.65 15.28
CA THR A 140 -8.74 -2.34 15.14
C THR A 140 -10.26 -2.49 15.26
N MET A 141 -10.86 -3.50 14.61
CA MET A 141 -12.31 -3.72 14.70
C MET A 141 -12.74 -4.22 16.10
N GLU A 142 -11.94 -5.04 16.76
CA GLU A 142 -12.17 -5.48 18.14
C GLU A 142 -12.20 -4.31 19.14
N ARG A 143 -11.31 -3.33 18.96
CA ARG A 143 -11.28 -2.13 19.80
C ARG A 143 -12.37 -1.12 19.43
N GLY A 144 -12.70 -0.98 18.15
CA GLY A 144 -13.55 0.09 17.63
C GLY A 144 -15.04 -0.24 17.52
N VAL A 145 -15.42 -1.53 17.45
CA VAL A 145 -16.81 -1.96 17.23
C VAL A 145 -17.29 -2.77 18.45
N PRO A 146 -18.09 -2.17 19.36
CA PRO A 146 -18.51 -2.82 20.60
C PRO A 146 -19.39 -4.06 20.38
N VAL A 147 -20.32 -3.97 19.43
CA VAL A 147 -21.30 -5.02 19.15
C VAL A 147 -20.63 -6.17 18.39
N ALA A 148 -20.71 -7.39 18.94
CA ALA A 148 -20.04 -8.55 18.38
C ALA A 148 -20.54 -8.94 16.97
N ALA A 149 -21.83 -8.80 16.71
CA ALA A 149 -22.41 -9.07 15.40
C ALA A 149 -21.89 -8.11 14.32
N ASP A 150 -21.84 -6.81 14.63
CA ASP A 150 -21.33 -5.78 13.73
C ASP A 150 -19.85 -5.97 13.44
N ARG A 151 -19.07 -6.37 14.46
CA ARG A 151 -17.66 -6.72 14.29
C ARG A 151 -17.47 -7.94 13.39
N ALA A 152 -18.27 -8.99 13.57
CA ALA A 152 -18.22 -10.17 12.71
C ALA A 152 -18.56 -9.81 11.26
N PHE A 153 -19.54 -8.93 11.06
CA PHE A 153 -19.89 -8.40 9.75
C PHE A 153 -18.76 -7.57 9.14
N ALA A 154 -18.15 -6.64 9.90
CA ALA A 154 -17.05 -5.79 9.44
C ALA A 154 -15.76 -6.57 9.09
N LEU A 155 -15.57 -7.76 9.65
CA LEU A 155 -14.42 -8.63 9.37
C LEU A 155 -14.69 -9.68 8.29
N LEU A 156 -15.94 -9.85 7.84
CA LEU A 156 -16.27 -10.77 6.77
C LEU A 156 -15.82 -10.17 5.41
N PRO A 157 -14.91 -10.80 4.65
CA PRO A 157 -14.39 -10.24 3.41
C PRO A 157 -15.49 -9.95 2.38
N ASP A 158 -15.49 -8.74 1.81
CA ASP A 158 -16.33 -8.36 0.67
C ASP A 158 -15.47 -8.11 -0.57
N ARG A 159 -15.51 -9.06 -1.52
CA ARG A 159 -14.79 -8.96 -2.81
C ARG A 159 -15.54 -8.14 -3.86
N GLN A 160 -16.83 -7.88 -3.66
CA GLN A 160 -17.65 -7.12 -4.59
C GLN A 160 -17.67 -5.63 -4.25
N GLY A 161 -17.36 -5.27 -3.00
CA GLY A 161 -17.28 -3.88 -2.54
C GLY A 161 -18.65 -3.19 -2.42
N ILE A 162 -19.72 -3.98 -2.29
CA ILE A 162 -21.11 -3.51 -2.27
C ILE A 162 -21.59 -3.09 -0.89
N GLY A 163 -20.83 -3.40 0.17
CA GLY A 163 -21.21 -3.12 1.56
C GLY A 163 -21.63 -4.37 2.29
#